data_AF-A0A7Y5USZ9-F1
#
_entry.id   AF-A0A7Y5USZ9-F1
#
_cell.length_a   1.000
_cell.length_b   1.000
_cell.length_c   1.000
_cell.angle_alpha   90.00
_cell.angle_beta   90.00
_cell.angle_gamma   90.00
#
_symmetry.space_group_name_H-M   'P 1'
#
loop_
_entity.id
_entity.type
_entity.pdbx_description
1 polymer ?
#
loop_
_entity_poly.entity_id
_entity_poly.type
_entity_poly.pdbx_seq_one_letter_code
_entity_poly.pdbx_strand_id
1 'polypeptide(L)'
;GQVLDLGLSGHSAQRGDVERMHALKTGALIAVSAELGAIVAGAEPARRAEAVEWGRSLGRCFQAVDDLLDVTADKAALGKTPGKDAAQDKPTLVAVLGLEATRRYAEEEAERARTLARRWGGPFGSTGLQMVDFLLHRRS
;
A
#
# COMPACT_ATOMS: atom_id res chain seq x y z
N GLY A 1 -12.75 -4.91 2.48
CA GLY A 1 -11.44 -5.29 3.00
C GLY A 1 -11.51 -5.88 4.39
N GLN A 2 -12.04 -5.12 5.37
CA GLN A 2 -12.06 -5.54 6.78
C GLN A 2 -12.77 -6.88 7.06
N VAL A 3 -13.83 -7.21 6.31
CA VAL A 3 -14.52 -8.50 6.45
C VAL A 3 -13.62 -9.67 6.01
N LEU A 4 -12.81 -9.48 4.96
CA LEU A 4 -11.86 -10.51 4.50
C LEU A 4 -10.70 -10.66 5.49
N ASP A 5 -10.20 -9.56 6.05
CA ASP A 5 -9.18 -9.54 7.11
C ASP A 5 -9.60 -10.37 8.33
N LEU A 6 -10.83 -10.20 8.79
CA LEU A 6 -11.39 -10.99 9.89
C LEU A 6 -11.60 -12.46 9.51
N GLY A 7 -12.02 -12.75 8.28
CA GLY A 7 -12.29 -14.11 7.81
C GLY A 7 -11.04 -14.94 7.52
N LEU A 8 -9.93 -14.29 7.16
CA LEU A 8 -8.65 -14.95 6.87
C LEU A 8 -7.79 -15.17 8.12
N SER A 9 -8.09 -14.48 9.23
CA SER A 9 -7.39 -14.68 10.51
C SER A 9 -7.56 -16.12 10.99
N GLY A 10 -6.46 -16.80 11.34
CA GLY A 10 -6.47 -18.20 11.78
C GLY A 10 -6.63 -19.24 10.65
N HIS A 11 -6.54 -18.83 9.38
CA HIS A 11 -6.60 -19.71 8.21
C HIS A 11 -5.36 -19.54 7.32
N SER A 12 -4.98 -20.57 6.55
CA SER A 12 -3.88 -20.44 5.60
C SER A 12 -4.30 -19.53 4.44
N ALA A 13 -3.76 -18.31 4.39
CA ALA A 13 -3.97 -17.40 3.27
C ALA A 13 -2.90 -17.58 2.19
N GLN A 14 -3.29 -17.49 0.92
CA GLN A 14 -2.33 -17.37 -0.18
C GLN A 14 -2.07 -15.89 -0.49
N ARG A 15 -0.97 -15.62 -1.20
CA ARG A 15 -0.64 -14.25 -1.67
C ARG A 15 -1.83 -13.52 -2.28
N GLY A 16 -2.60 -14.18 -3.14
CA GLY A 16 -3.74 -13.57 -3.82
C GLY A 16 -4.87 -13.15 -2.87
N ASP A 17 -5.07 -13.88 -1.77
CA ASP A 17 -6.07 -13.54 -0.76
C ASP A 17 -5.67 -12.28 -0.01
N VAL A 18 -4.39 -12.21 0.37
CA VAL A 18 -3.77 -11.06 1.04
C VAL A 18 -3.82 -9.82 0.16
N GLU A 19 -3.38 -9.91 -1.10
CA GLU A 19 -3.45 -8.80 -2.07
C GLU A 19 -4.88 -8.32 -2.29
N ARG A 20 -5.86 -9.24 -2.41
CA ARG A 20 -7.27 -8.89 -2.55
C ARG A 20 -7.80 -8.18 -1.30
N MET A 21 -7.46 -8.67 -0.12
CA MET A 21 -7.81 -8.05 1.15
C MET A 21 -7.24 -6.62 1.22
N HIS A 22 -5.94 -6.43 0.96
CA HIS A 22 -5.29 -5.11 0.96
C HIS A 22 -5.95 -4.16 -0.05
N ALA A 23 -6.21 -4.63 -1.27
CA ALA A 23 -6.87 -3.85 -2.31
C ALA A 23 -8.24 -3.33 -1.86
N LEU A 24 -9.01 -4.15 -1.15
CA LEU A 24 -10.36 -3.80 -0.68
C LEU A 24 -10.40 -3.11 0.70
N LYS A 25 -9.32 -3.13 1.47
CA LYS A 25 -9.25 -2.53 2.82
C LYS A 25 -8.65 -1.13 2.76
N THR A 26 -7.52 -0.99 2.08
CA THR A 26 -6.72 0.23 2.08
C THR A 26 -6.53 0.78 0.67
N GLY A 27 -6.25 -0.10 -0.31
CA GLY A 27 -6.00 0.33 -1.69
C GLY A 27 -7.16 1.07 -2.34
N ALA A 28 -8.40 0.65 -2.07
CA ALA A 28 -9.60 1.28 -2.61
C ALA A 28 -9.76 2.74 -2.17
N LEU A 29 -9.54 3.05 -0.88
CA LEU A 29 -9.70 4.42 -0.37
C LEU A 29 -8.61 5.35 -0.91
N ILE A 30 -7.37 4.87 -1.04
CA ILE A 30 -6.27 5.64 -1.63
C ILE A 30 -6.53 5.91 -3.11
N ALA A 31 -6.97 4.90 -3.87
CA ALA A 31 -7.32 5.04 -5.28
C ALA A 31 -8.47 6.03 -5.50
N VAL A 32 -9.53 5.94 -4.69
CA VAL A 32 -10.65 6.88 -4.73
C VAL A 32 -10.20 8.31 -4.38
N SER A 33 -9.34 8.47 -3.38
CA SER A 33 -8.82 9.79 -3.00
C SER A 33 -8.05 10.45 -4.16
N ALA A 34 -7.22 9.67 -4.87
CA ALA A 34 -6.52 10.14 -6.06
C ALA A 34 -7.49 10.48 -7.21
N GLU A 35 -8.51 9.65 -7.43
CA GLU A 35 -9.53 9.91 -8.46
C GLU A 35 -10.34 11.18 -8.15
N LEU A 36 -10.76 11.39 -6.91
CA LEU A 36 -11.49 12.59 -6.49
C LEU A 36 -10.66 13.85 -6.72
N GLY A 37 -9.35 13.82 -6.42
CA GLY A 37 -8.45 14.92 -6.74
C GLY A 37 -8.39 15.23 -8.24
N ALA A 38 -8.32 14.20 -9.08
CA ALA A 38 -8.35 14.35 -10.53
C ALA A 38 -9.69 14.90 -11.05
N ILE A 39 -10.82 14.46 -10.48
CA ILE A 39 -12.17 14.97 -10.82
C ILE A 39 -12.28 16.46 -10.47
N VAL A 40 -11.89 16.85 -9.26
CA VAL A 40 -11.96 18.26 -8.81
C VAL A 40 -11.06 19.16 -9.66
N ALA A 41 -9.91 18.64 -10.13
CA ALA A 41 -9.02 19.35 -11.04
C ALA A 41 -9.54 19.43 -12.49
N GLY A 42 -10.70 18.84 -12.80
CA GLY A 42 -11.26 18.82 -14.16
C GLY A 42 -10.48 17.94 -15.13
N ALA A 43 -9.80 16.91 -14.63
CA ALA A 43 -8.97 16.05 -15.46
C ALA A 43 -9.80 15.19 -16.43
N GLU A 44 -9.32 15.07 -17.65
CA GLU A 44 -9.88 14.19 -18.68
C GLU A 44 -9.92 12.71 -18.22
N PRO A 45 -10.82 11.88 -18.78
CA PRO A 45 -10.98 10.48 -18.36
C PRO A 45 -9.68 9.67 -18.34
N ALA A 46 -8.78 9.89 -19.30
CA ALA A 46 -7.48 9.21 -19.35
C ALA A 46 -6.59 9.57 -18.15
N ARG A 47 -6.52 10.85 -17.79
CA ARG A 47 -5.76 11.34 -16.62
C ARG A 47 -6.36 10.84 -15.32
N ARG A 48 -7.70 10.77 -15.24
CA ARG A 48 -8.38 10.16 -14.09
C ARG A 48 -8.04 8.68 -13.93
N ALA A 49 -8.02 7.91 -15.02
CA ALA A 49 -7.62 6.50 -14.98
C ALA A 49 -6.16 6.33 -14.53
N GLU A 50 -5.25 7.22 -14.96
CA GLU A 50 -3.87 7.25 -14.46
C GLU A 50 -3.82 7.53 -12.95
N ALA A 51 -4.63 8.47 -12.44
CA ALA A 51 -4.73 8.77 -11.00
C ALA A 51 -5.22 7.57 -10.18
N VAL A 52 -6.22 6.85 -10.69
CA VAL A 52 -6.70 5.60 -10.07
C VAL A 52 -5.59 4.55 -10.01
N GLU A 53 -4.88 4.31 -11.11
CA GLU A 53 -3.81 3.29 -11.11
C GLU A 53 -2.63 3.70 -10.22
N TRP A 54 -2.29 4.99 -10.19
CA TRP A 54 -1.29 5.50 -9.26
C TRP A 54 -1.70 5.26 -7.81
N GLY A 55 -2.94 5.58 -7.45
CA GLY A 55 -3.45 5.36 -6.08
C GLY A 55 -3.51 3.87 -5.71
N ARG A 56 -3.79 2.98 -6.67
CA ARG A 56 -3.72 1.52 -6.46
C ARG A 56 -2.29 1.06 -6.16
N SER A 57 -1.29 1.50 -6.94
CA SER A 57 0.11 1.17 -6.68
C SER A 57 0.61 1.75 -5.36
N LEU A 58 0.24 3.01 -5.06
CA LEU A 58 0.56 3.62 -3.78
C LEU A 58 -0.05 2.83 -2.62
N GLY A 59 -1.29 2.37 -2.76
CA GLY A 59 -1.96 1.55 -1.75
C GLY A 59 -1.34 0.16 -1.56
N ARG A 60 -0.87 -0.49 -2.63
CA ARG A 60 -0.11 -1.75 -2.53
C ARG A 60 1.23 -1.54 -1.84
N CYS A 61 1.96 -0.48 -2.20
CA CYS A 61 3.21 -0.07 -1.55
C CYS A 61 2.99 0.22 -0.06
N PHE A 62 1.96 1.00 0.29
CA PHE A 62 1.62 1.33 1.68
C PHE A 62 1.46 0.06 2.53
N GLN A 63 0.66 -0.89 2.04
CA GLN A 63 0.36 -2.11 2.78
C GLN A 63 1.57 -3.03 2.93
N ALA A 64 2.40 -3.15 1.88
CA ALA A 64 3.64 -3.92 1.97
C ALA A 64 4.62 -3.31 2.98
N VAL A 65 4.73 -1.97 3.01
CA VAL A 65 5.52 -1.28 4.04
C VAL A 65 4.93 -1.47 5.44
N ASP A 66 3.60 -1.41 5.59
CA ASP A 66 2.92 -1.66 6.88
C ASP A 66 3.27 -3.04 7.45
N ASP A 67 3.15 -4.08 6.61
CA ASP A 67 3.49 -5.45 6.98
C ASP A 67 4.98 -5.62 7.32
N LEU A 68 5.87 -4.92 6.61
CA LEU A 68 7.30 -4.89 6.91
C LEU A 68 7.58 -4.21 8.26
N LEU A 69 6.91 -3.10 8.54
CA LEU A 69 7.10 -2.38 9.80
C LEU A 69 6.59 -3.21 10.98
N ASP A 70 5.45 -3.89 10.85
CA ASP A 70 4.90 -4.73 11.94
C ASP A 70 5.89 -5.81 12.44
N VAL A 71 6.76 -6.30 11.55
CA VAL A 71 7.78 -7.31 11.88
C VAL A 71 9.17 -6.74 12.16
N THR A 72 9.53 -5.57 11.62
CA THR A 72 10.90 -5.02 11.72
C THR A 72 11.04 -3.83 12.67
N ALA A 73 9.97 -3.11 12.97
CA ALA A 73 10.06 -1.91 13.78
C ALA A 73 10.16 -2.25 15.27
N ASP A 74 11.05 -1.53 15.96
CA ASP A 74 11.21 -1.64 17.40
C ASP A 74 9.93 -1.21 18.13
N LYS A 75 9.62 -1.88 19.25
CA LYS A 75 8.40 -1.70 20.07
C LYS A 75 7.99 -0.24 20.31
N ALA A 76 8.96 0.66 20.41
CA ALA A 76 8.73 2.07 20.70
C ALA A 76 8.25 2.89 19.50
N ALA A 77 8.50 2.46 18.25
CA ALA A 77 8.24 3.26 17.05
C ALA A 77 6.80 3.14 16.51
N LEU A 78 6.18 1.97 16.61
CA LEU A 78 4.84 1.71 16.03
C LEU A 78 3.66 2.15 16.91
N GLY A 79 3.89 2.49 18.18
CA GLY A 79 2.80 2.72 19.15
C GLY A 79 1.90 1.48 19.39
N LYS A 80 2.32 0.30 18.92
CA LYS A 80 1.65 -1.01 19.05
C LYS A 80 2.70 -2.07 19.41
N THR A 81 2.29 -3.15 20.07
CA THR A 81 3.15 -4.29 20.39
C THR A 81 3.55 -5.03 19.09
N PRO A 82 4.85 -5.07 18.69
CA PRO A 82 5.36 -5.85 17.57
C PRO A 82 5.12 -7.34 17.78
N GLY A 83 4.83 -8.03 16.69
CA GLY A 83 4.43 -9.44 16.71
C GLY A 83 2.97 -9.67 17.12
N LYS A 84 2.14 -8.63 17.21
CA LYS A 84 0.69 -8.80 17.40
C LYS A 84 0.09 -9.65 16.28
N ASP A 85 0.59 -9.50 15.06
CA ASP A 85 0.07 -10.24 13.91
C ASP A 85 0.57 -11.69 13.87
N ALA A 86 1.80 -11.96 14.37
CA ALA A 86 2.29 -13.33 14.61
C ALA A 86 1.52 -14.04 15.73
N ALA A 87 1.02 -13.31 16.73
CA ALA A 87 0.19 -13.85 17.80
C ALA A 87 -1.31 -14.01 17.41
N GLN A 88 -1.72 -13.51 16.24
CA GLN A 88 -3.11 -13.51 15.78
C GLN A 88 -3.32 -14.28 14.46
N ASP A 89 -2.34 -15.04 13.97
CA ASP A 89 -2.37 -15.74 12.67
C ASP A 89 -2.89 -14.83 11.54
N LYS A 90 -2.38 -13.59 11.51
CA LYS A 90 -2.84 -12.61 10.55
C LYS A 90 -2.19 -12.83 9.18
N PRO A 91 -2.97 -12.73 8.10
CA PRO A 91 -2.50 -12.99 6.75
C PRO A 91 -1.78 -11.76 6.17
N THR A 92 -0.50 -11.60 6.48
CA THR A 92 0.35 -10.51 5.94
C THR A 92 1.15 -10.94 4.71
N LEU A 93 1.61 -9.98 3.92
CA LEU A 93 2.51 -10.25 2.80
C LEU A 93 3.83 -10.86 3.27
N VAL A 94 4.33 -10.44 4.43
CA VAL A 94 5.55 -11.03 5.01
C VAL A 94 5.33 -12.49 5.39
N ALA A 95 4.16 -12.84 5.95
CA ALA A 95 3.84 -14.22 6.30
C ALA A 95 3.78 -15.14 5.07
N VAL A 96 3.26 -14.65 3.94
CA VAL A 96 3.07 -15.47 2.72
C VAL A 96 4.24 -15.42 1.72
N LEU A 97 5.06 -14.36 1.73
CA LEU A 97 6.19 -14.19 0.79
C LEU A 97 7.57 -14.25 1.45
N GLY A 98 7.64 -13.97 2.76
CA GLY A 98 8.89 -13.71 3.46
C GLY A 98 9.39 -12.27 3.30
N LEU A 99 10.20 -11.83 4.26
CA LEU A 99 10.62 -10.44 4.43
C LEU A 99 11.22 -9.81 3.16
N GLU A 100 12.17 -10.50 2.53
CA GLU A 100 12.90 -9.95 1.39
C GLU A 100 12.04 -9.85 0.13
N ALA A 101 11.16 -10.83 -0.10
CA ALA A 101 10.21 -10.78 -1.21
C ALA A 101 9.18 -9.67 -1.01
N THR A 102 8.73 -9.42 0.22
CA THR A 102 7.84 -8.29 0.54
C THR A 102 8.53 -6.95 0.34
N ARG A 103 9.81 -6.81 0.71
CA ARG A 103 10.61 -5.60 0.44
C ARG A 103 10.69 -5.30 -1.05
N ARG A 104 11.05 -6.30 -1.86
CA ARG A 104 11.08 -6.15 -3.32
C ARG A 104 9.71 -5.77 -3.89
N TYR A 105 8.63 -6.38 -3.41
CA TYR A 105 7.27 -6.05 -3.82
C TYR A 105 6.92 -4.58 -3.51
N ALA A 106 7.29 -4.07 -2.33
CA ALA A 106 7.09 -2.67 -1.97
C ALA A 106 7.85 -1.73 -2.93
N GLU A 107 9.11 -2.05 -3.25
CA GLU A 107 9.94 -1.28 -4.18
C GLU A 107 9.38 -1.29 -5.62
N GLU A 108 8.91 -2.45 -6.10
CA GLU A 108 8.31 -2.60 -7.43
C GLU A 108 7.04 -1.73 -7.56
N GLU A 109 6.15 -1.74 -6.56
CA GLU A 109 4.95 -0.92 -6.55
C GLU A 109 5.25 0.57 -6.38
N ALA A 110 6.27 0.91 -5.58
CA ALA A 110 6.76 2.28 -5.47
C ALA A 110 7.30 2.80 -6.81
N GLU A 111 8.06 2.01 -7.55
CA GLU A 111 8.57 2.44 -8.86
C GLU A 111 7.45 2.58 -9.91
N ARG A 112 6.44 1.71 -9.85
CA ARG A 112 5.23 1.87 -10.67
C ARG A 112 4.51 3.18 -10.34
N ALA A 113 4.33 3.50 -9.06
CA ALA A 113 3.75 4.77 -8.62
C ALA A 113 4.61 5.98 -9.05
N ARG A 114 5.94 5.92 -8.92
CA ARG A 114 6.85 6.98 -9.39
C ARG A 114 6.73 7.21 -10.89
N THR A 115 6.69 6.13 -11.67
CA THR A 115 6.54 6.20 -13.13
C THR A 115 5.25 6.91 -13.53
N LEU A 116 4.13 6.62 -12.87
CA LEU A 116 2.85 7.29 -13.13
C LEU A 116 2.89 8.77 -12.69
N ALA A 117 3.43 9.08 -11.51
CA ALA A 117 3.56 10.45 -11.03
C ALA A 117 4.42 11.33 -11.96
N ARG A 118 5.51 10.78 -12.51
CA ARG A 118 6.37 11.49 -13.49
C ARG A 118 5.60 11.91 -14.76
N ARG A 119 4.57 11.15 -15.18
CA ARG A 119 3.75 11.46 -16.37
C ARG A 119 2.82 12.66 -16.17
N TRP A 120 2.51 13.01 -14.93
CA TRP A 120 1.68 14.18 -14.63
C TRP A 120 2.48 15.47 -14.69
N GLY A 121 3.75 15.42 -14.27
CA GLY A 121 4.61 16.60 -14.19
C GLY A 121 4.07 17.67 -13.22
N GLY A 122 4.76 18.80 -13.16
CA GLY A 122 4.36 19.94 -12.34
C GLY A 122 4.18 19.63 -10.84
N PRO A 123 3.41 20.45 -10.12
CA PRO A 123 3.19 20.29 -8.68
C PRO A 123 2.55 18.94 -8.32
N PHE A 124 1.60 18.45 -9.12
CA PHE A 124 0.93 17.18 -8.90
C PHE A 124 1.88 15.99 -8.99
N GLY A 125 2.70 15.93 -10.05
CA GLY A 125 3.72 14.90 -10.20
C GLY A 125 4.76 14.96 -9.07
N SER A 126 5.21 16.15 -8.68
CA SER A 126 6.17 16.32 -7.58
C SER A 126 5.62 15.87 -6.22
N THR A 127 4.36 16.19 -5.92
CA THR A 127 3.68 15.75 -4.70
C THR A 127 3.52 14.23 -4.70
N GLY A 128 3.12 13.64 -5.83
CA GLY A 128 3.00 12.20 -5.96
C GLY A 128 4.34 11.47 -5.72
N LEU A 129 5.45 12.01 -6.21
CA LEU A 129 6.78 11.47 -5.95
C LEU A 129 7.17 11.56 -4.47
N GLN A 130 6.90 12.69 -3.82
CA GLN A 130 7.16 12.89 -2.39
C GLN A 130 6.35 11.92 -1.52
N MET A 131 5.09 11.65 -1.88
CA MET A 131 4.26 10.67 -1.16
C MET A 131 4.83 9.26 -1.24
N VAL A 132 5.32 8.84 -2.41
CA VAL A 132 5.95 7.52 -2.57
C VAL A 132 7.24 7.44 -1.75
N ASP A 133 8.08 8.47 -1.80
CA ASP A 133 9.33 8.51 -1.05
C ASP A 133 9.10 8.48 0.47
N PHE A 134 8.12 9.25 0.94
CA PHE A 134 7.69 9.23 2.33
C PHE A 134 7.26 7.83 2.77
N LEU A 135 6.47 7.12 1.96
CA LEU A 135 6.00 5.78 2.32
C LEU A 135 7.13 4.77 2.45
N LEU A 136 8.12 4.76 1.54
CA LEU A 136 9.23 3.81 1.60
C LEU A 136 10.14 4.03 2.82
N HIS A 137 10.26 5.27 3.28
CA HIS A 137 11.19 5.64 4.35
C HIS A 137 10.53 5.91 5.70
N ARG A 138 9.21 5.74 5.80
CA ARG A 138 8.49 5.93 7.07
C ARG A 138 8.96 4.90 8.11
N ARG A 139 9.03 5.33 9.37
CA ARG A 139 9.52 4.50 10.49
C ARG A 139 8.39 4.00 11.42
N SER A 140 7.16 4.43 11.16
CA SER A 140 5.94 4.14 11.94
C SER A 140 4.70 4.29 11.07
#